data_AF-A0A929JY41-F1
#
_entry.id   AF-A0A929JY41-F1
#
_cell.length_a   1.000
_cell.length_b   1.000
_cell.length_c   1.000
_cell.angle_alpha   90.00
_cell.angle_beta   90.00
_cell.angle_gamma   90.00
#
_symmetry.space_group_name_H-M   'P 1'
#
loop_
_entity.id
_entity.type
_entity.pdbx_description
1 polymer ?
#
loop_
_entity_poly.entity_id
_entity_poly.type
_entity_poly.pdbx_seq_one_letter_code
_entity_poly.pdbx_strand_id
1 'polypeptide(L)'
;MHETVITNHFYTLIITSLFSCSSNDENNKQAVKPVIDEQYASRLSDSREYSSPIDKIYNDLLKKDSDLHDLNMAIISFKETKYDSLKNYRLFNGESTDYYVAGKIAAKEITDSALKKSSLQILALSEQQYKSKTKALNETVLSIARHDTSIQNYNTTLKIAATLAVLEKYQNSNLSKFQNVKRLDSTAAALDAKTKAMAEAHIKKLKK
;
A
#
# COMPACT_ATOMS: atom_id res chain seq x y z
N MET A 1 61.94 2.41 29.83
CA MET A 1 62.84 1.23 29.85
C MET A 1 62.00 0.02 30.21
N HIS A 2 62.20 -1.09 29.48
CA HIS A 2 61.39 -2.32 29.34
C HIS A 2 60.14 -2.13 28.46
N GLU A 3 60.18 -2.38 27.14
CA GLU A 3 60.38 -3.64 26.38
C GLU A 3 59.41 -4.78 26.77
N THR A 4 58.41 -5.05 25.91
CA THR A 4 58.43 -6.21 25.00
C THR A 4 57.18 -6.23 24.09
N VAL A 5 57.45 -6.57 22.83
CA VAL A 5 56.50 -6.80 21.72
C VAL A 5 56.14 -8.28 21.72
N ILE A 6 54.86 -8.62 21.51
CA ILE A 6 54.45 -9.96 21.05
C ILE A 6 53.44 -9.80 19.91
N THR A 7 53.96 -9.91 18.69
CA THR A 7 53.25 -10.33 17.48
C THR A 7 52.92 -11.81 17.57
N ASN A 8 51.74 -12.26 17.14
CA ASN A 8 51.64 -13.58 16.53
C ASN A 8 50.48 -13.72 15.51
N HIS A 9 50.77 -14.53 14.50
CA HIS A 9 50.14 -14.65 13.19
C HIS A 9 48.95 -15.64 13.12
N PHE A 10 48.14 -15.40 12.08
CA PHE A 10 47.37 -16.32 11.23
C PHE A 10 47.42 -17.82 11.57
N TYR A 11 46.24 -18.43 11.69
CA TYR A 11 46.00 -19.81 11.22
C TYR A 11 44.66 -19.90 10.49
N THR A 12 44.73 -19.87 9.16
CA THR A 12 43.75 -20.45 8.25
C THR A 12 43.88 -21.97 8.34
N LEU A 13 42.79 -22.67 8.63
CA LEU A 13 42.71 -24.13 8.48
C LEU A 13 41.73 -24.45 7.33
N ILE A 14 42.29 -24.65 6.15
CA ILE A 14 41.64 -25.33 5.03
C ILE A 14 42.17 -26.77 5.04
N ILE A 15 41.32 -27.76 5.28
CA ILE A 15 41.53 -29.13 4.80
C ILE A 15 40.22 -29.65 4.23
N THR A 16 40.32 -30.05 2.97
CA THR A 16 39.31 -30.59 2.06
C THR A 16 39.29 -32.13 2.03
N SER A 17 38.15 -32.66 1.58
CA SER A 17 37.91 -33.98 0.96
C SER A 17 37.81 -35.19 1.91
N LEU A 18 36.88 -36.14 1.77
CA LEU A 18 36.48 -36.87 0.55
C LEU A 18 35.00 -37.35 0.55
N PHE A 19 34.53 -37.57 -0.69
CA PHE A 19 33.32 -38.20 -1.24
C PHE A 19 32.57 -39.29 -0.43
N SER A 20 31.23 -39.25 -0.51
CA SER A 20 30.47 -40.37 -1.08
C SER A 20 29.12 -39.91 -1.65
N CYS A 21 28.81 -40.40 -2.84
CA CYS A 21 27.61 -40.15 -3.62
C CYS A 21 26.69 -41.38 -3.51
N SER A 22 25.40 -41.17 -3.21
CA SER A 22 24.23 -41.85 -3.80
C SER A 22 23.10 -42.04 -2.81
N SER A 23 22.06 -41.23 -2.94
CA SER A 23 20.68 -41.72 -3.09
C SER A 23 19.83 -40.55 -3.57
N ASN A 24 19.23 -40.72 -4.74
CA ASN A 24 18.21 -39.83 -5.27
C ASN A 24 17.02 -39.83 -4.32
N ASP A 25 16.89 -38.77 -3.53
CA ASP A 25 15.60 -38.34 -3.00
C ASP A 25 15.40 -36.88 -3.42
N GLU A 26 14.84 -36.73 -4.62
CA GLU A 26 14.14 -35.53 -5.03
C GLU A 26 12.93 -35.32 -4.12
N ASN A 27 13.18 -34.85 -2.90
CA ASN A 27 12.15 -34.28 -2.06
C ASN A 27 11.80 -32.90 -2.62
N ASN A 28 10.92 -32.97 -3.62
CA ASN A 28 9.90 -32.02 -4.04
C ASN A 28 9.79 -30.78 -3.13
N LYS A 29 10.72 -29.83 -3.31
CA LYS A 29 10.37 -28.42 -3.13
C LYS A 29 9.35 -28.14 -4.20
N GLN A 30 8.09 -28.26 -3.82
CA GLN A 30 6.95 -27.97 -4.67
C GLN A 30 7.13 -26.54 -5.18
N ALA A 31 7.65 -26.44 -6.39
CA ALA A 31 7.75 -25.21 -7.12
C ALA A 31 6.34 -24.65 -7.15
N VAL A 32 6.14 -23.52 -6.47
CA VAL A 32 4.88 -22.79 -6.47
C VAL A 32 4.53 -22.52 -7.92
N LYS A 33 3.63 -23.34 -8.48
CA LYS A 33 3.00 -23.08 -9.78
C LYS A 33 2.37 -21.69 -9.65
N PRO A 34 2.75 -20.70 -10.47
CA PRO A 34 2.01 -19.46 -10.49
C PRO A 34 0.63 -19.78 -11.02
N VAL A 35 -0.37 -19.78 -10.14
CA VAL A 35 -1.78 -19.72 -10.52
C VAL A 35 -2.02 -18.30 -11.04
N ILE A 36 -1.52 -18.03 -12.23
CA ILE A 36 -1.91 -16.90 -13.07
C ILE A 36 -2.10 -17.48 -14.47
N ASP A 37 -3.13 -18.31 -14.58
CA ASP A 37 -3.64 -18.88 -15.82
C ASP A 37 -4.64 -17.90 -16.48
N GLU A 38 -5.16 -18.21 -17.66
CA GLU A 38 -6.22 -17.48 -18.40
C GLU A 38 -7.38 -16.95 -17.53
N GLN A 39 -7.60 -17.54 -16.35
CA GLN A 39 -8.47 -17.03 -15.28
C GLN A 39 -8.18 -15.58 -14.85
N TYR A 40 -6.97 -15.07 -15.00
CA TYR A 40 -6.63 -13.70 -14.59
C TYR A 40 -7.31 -12.66 -15.49
N ALA A 41 -7.35 -12.91 -16.80
CA ALA A 41 -8.01 -12.03 -17.76
C ALA A 41 -9.54 -12.05 -17.60
N SER A 42 -10.14 -13.20 -17.30
CA SER A 42 -11.58 -13.31 -17.04
C SER A 42 -12.01 -12.67 -15.71
N ARG A 43 -11.17 -12.72 -14.65
CA ARG A 43 -11.41 -12.01 -13.37
C ARG A 43 -11.35 -10.49 -13.50
N LEU A 44 -10.58 -9.98 -14.45
CA LEU A 44 -10.53 -8.55 -14.78
C LEU A 44 -11.76 -8.11 -15.58
N SER A 45 -12.32 -8.96 -16.44
CA SER A 45 -13.46 -8.61 -17.29
C SER A 45 -14.83 -8.72 -16.61
N ASP A 46 -14.95 -9.47 -15.51
CA ASP A 46 -16.19 -9.56 -14.71
C ASP A 46 -16.37 -8.26 -13.90
N SER A 47 -16.98 -7.27 -14.56
CA SER A 47 -16.98 -5.83 -14.21
C SER A 47 -18.36 -5.34 -13.78
N ARG A 48 -19.13 -6.18 -13.09
CA ARG A 48 -20.33 -5.73 -12.36
C ARG A 48 -20.02 -5.20 -10.95
N GLU A 49 -18.78 -5.38 -10.48
CA GLU A 49 -18.33 -4.94 -9.16
C GLU A 49 -17.32 -3.80 -9.30
N TYR A 50 -17.59 -2.67 -8.63
CA TYR A 50 -16.81 -1.43 -8.62
C TYR A 50 -15.40 -1.56 -7.97
N SER A 51 -14.75 -2.73 -8.04
CA SER A 51 -13.44 -2.95 -7.43
C SER A 51 -12.29 -2.67 -8.41
N SER A 52 -11.30 -1.92 -7.94
CA SER A 52 -10.08 -1.63 -8.70
C SER A 52 -9.33 -2.92 -9.04
N PRO A 53 -8.68 -3.04 -10.22
CA PRO A 53 -7.78 -4.14 -10.52
C PRO A 53 -6.72 -4.37 -9.44
N ILE A 54 -6.22 -3.29 -8.82
CA ILE A 54 -5.27 -3.37 -7.69
C ILE A 54 -5.90 -4.15 -6.53
N ASP A 55 -7.13 -3.80 -6.13
CA ASP A 55 -7.80 -4.46 -5.01
C ASP A 55 -8.12 -5.93 -5.32
N LYS A 56 -8.51 -6.25 -6.56
CA LYS A 56 -8.73 -7.64 -6.98
C LYS A 56 -7.46 -8.50 -6.82
N ILE A 57 -6.33 -8.02 -7.34
CA ILE A 57 -5.04 -8.73 -7.25
C ILE A 57 -4.59 -8.82 -5.80
N TYR A 58 -4.69 -7.72 -5.06
CA TYR A 58 -4.28 -7.67 -3.66
C TYR A 58 -5.10 -8.64 -2.79
N ASN A 59 -6.41 -8.73 -3.00
CA ASN A 59 -7.27 -9.69 -2.29
C ASN A 59 -6.89 -11.15 -2.58
N ASP A 60 -6.41 -11.46 -3.79
CA ASP A 60 -5.90 -12.78 -4.11
C ASP A 60 -4.52 -13.06 -3.48
N LEU A 61 -3.73 -12.01 -3.20
CA LEU A 61 -2.48 -12.13 -2.42
C LEU A 61 -2.78 -12.35 -0.93
N LEU A 62 -3.75 -11.64 -0.34
CA LEU A 62 -4.18 -11.82 1.05
C LEU A 62 -4.60 -13.28 1.36
N LYS A 63 -5.16 -14.01 0.39
CA LYS A 63 -5.54 -15.42 0.57
C LYS A 63 -4.35 -16.38 0.62
N LYS A 64 -3.15 -15.93 0.22
CA LYS A 64 -1.96 -16.76 0.00
C LYS A 64 -0.80 -16.39 0.92
N ASP A 65 -0.80 -15.18 1.46
CA ASP A 65 0.25 -14.63 2.32
C ASP A 65 -0.36 -14.25 3.67
N SER A 66 -0.03 -15.03 4.71
CA SER A 66 -0.57 -14.85 6.06
C SER A 66 -0.12 -13.55 6.70
N ASP A 67 1.13 -13.14 6.47
CA ASP A 67 1.66 -11.92 7.07
C ASP A 67 0.97 -10.69 6.46
N LEU A 68 0.75 -10.71 5.15
CA LEU A 68 0.01 -9.68 4.43
C LEU A 68 -1.46 -9.63 4.88
N HIS A 69 -2.08 -10.80 5.07
CA HIS A 69 -3.43 -10.92 5.61
C HIS A 69 -3.54 -10.31 7.00
N ASP A 70 -2.66 -10.70 7.92
CA ASP A 70 -2.72 -10.30 9.32
C ASP A 70 -2.46 -8.80 9.47
N LEU A 71 -1.52 -8.25 8.70
CA LEU A 71 -1.31 -6.80 8.63
C LEU A 71 -2.56 -6.08 8.13
N ASN A 72 -3.20 -6.57 7.06
CA ASN A 72 -4.42 -5.95 6.52
C ASN A 72 -5.57 -5.99 7.54
N MET A 73 -5.74 -7.10 8.25
CA MET A 73 -6.74 -7.24 9.30
C MET A 73 -6.47 -6.31 10.49
N ALA A 74 -5.21 -6.17 10.90
CA ALA A 74 -4.81 -5.21 11.94
C ALA A 74 -5.11 -3.75 11.53
N ILE A 75 -4.88 -3.39 10.27
CA ILE A 75 -5.20 -2.05 9.75
C ILE A 75 -6.72 -1.80 9.73
N ILE A 76 -7.52 -2.79 9.33
CA ILE A 76 -8.99 -2.69 9.37
C ILE A 76 -9.48 -2.52 10.81
N SER A 77 -9.03 -3.39 11.72
CA SER A 77 -9.39 -3.33 13.13
C SER A 77 -9.00 -2.00 13.79
N PHE A 78 -7.80 -1.48 13.48
CA PHE A 78 -7.38 -0.15 13.94
C PHE A 78 -8.33 0.95 13.45
N LYS A 79 -8.74 0.92 12.17
CA LYS A 79 -9.65 1.94 11.61
C LYS A 79 -11.02 1.92 12.27
N GLU A 80 -11.56 0.73 12.51
CA GLU A 80 -12.87 0.55 13.16
C GLU A 80 -12.83 1.03 14.62
N THR A 81 -11.84 0.59 15.39
CA THR A 81 -11.73 0.89 16.83
C THR A 81 -11.33 2.34 17.13
N LYS A 82 -10.58 2.99 16.23
CA LYS A 82 -10.12 4.38 16.39
C LYS A 82 -11.26 5.37 16.59
N TYR A 83 -12.37 5.23 15.84
CA TYR A 83 -13.47 6.17 15.92
C TYR A 83 -14.10 6.16 17.32
N ASP A 84 -14.47 4.99 17.80
CA ASP A 84 -15.11 4.82 19.10
C ASP A 84 -14.19 5.21 20.25
N SER A 85 -12.91 4.83 20.16
CA SER A 85 -11.91 5.14 21.19
C SER A 85 -11.68 6.64 21.37
N LEU A 86 -11.83 7.44 20.29
CA LEU A 86 -11.61 8.88 20.33
C LEU A 86 -12.91 9.68 20.53
N LYS A 87 -14.08 9.06 20.33
CA LYS A 87 -15.37 9.76 20.33
C LYS A 87 -15.64 10.49 21.64
N ASN A 88 -15.55 9.79 22.77
CA ASN A 88 -15.88 10.35 24.09
C ASN A 88 -14.95 11.51 24.46
N TYR A 89 -13.65 11.36 24.20
CA TYR A 89 -12.69 12.43 24.47
C TYR A 89 -12.93 13.66 23.59
N ARG A 90 -13.20 13.46 22.29
CA ARG A 90 -13.50 14.56 21.37
C ARG A 90 -14.75 15.33 21.76
N LEU A 91 -15.80 14.63 22.16
CA LEU A 91 -17.04 15.23 22.66
C LEU A 91 -16.76 16.05 23.93
N PHE A 92 -16.16 15.43 24.95
CA PHE A 92 -15.80 16.10 26.20
C PHE A 92 -14.94 17.34 25.98
N ASN A 93 -13.91 17.24 25.12
CA ASN A 93 -13.02 18.36 24.82
C ASN A 93 -13.71 19.45 24.01
N GLY A 94 -14.62 19.08 23.10
CA GLY A 94 -15.47 20.01 22.37
C GLY A 94 -16.38 20.80 23.32
N GLU A 95 -17.18 20.11 24.12
CA GLU A 95 -18.10 20.73 25.10
C GLU A 95 -17.38 21.65 26.08
N SER A 96 -16.21 21.21 26.58
CA SER A 96 -15.38 22.03 27.48
C SER A 96 -14.90 23.31 26.79
N THR A 97 -14.47 23.21 25.52
CA THR A 97 -14.01 24.36 24.73
C THR A 97 -15.15 25.32 24.43
N ASP A 98 -16.32 24.78 24.06
CA ASP A 98 -17.53 25.54 23.76
C ASP A 98 -18.01 26.32 24.98
N TYR A 99 -17.94 25.74 26.18
CA TYR A 99 -18.23 26.46 27.43
C TYR A 99 -17.34 27.69 27.60
N TYR A 100 -16.03 27.58 27.38
CA TYR A 100 -15.12 28.74 27.52
C TYR A 100 -15.41 29.82 26.48
N VAL A 101 -15.80 29.44 25.26
CA VAL A 101 -16.23 30.39 24.22
C VAL A 101 -17.51 31.11 24.66
N ALA A 102 -18.54 30.36 25.06
CA ALA A 102 -19.82 30.92 25.50
C ALA A 102 -19.66 31.81 26.74
N GLY A 103 -18.90 31.36 27.75
CA GLY A 103 -18.62 32.12 28.96
C GLY A 103 -17.92 33.44 28.68
N LYS A 104 -16.96 33.46 27.74
CA LYS A 104 -16.29 34.71 27.33
C LYS A 104 -17.23 35.66 26.59
N ILE A 105 -18.17 35.14 25.81
CA ILE A 105 -19.20 35.95 25.16
C ILE A 105 -20.09 36.60 26.22
N ALA A 106 -20.66 35.81 27.13
CA ALA A 106 -21.49 36.32 28.22
C ALA A 106 -20.74 37.32 29.11
N ALA A 107 -19.48 37.05 29.46
CA ALA A 107 -18.67 37.97 30.25
C ALA A 107 -18.43 39.33 29.54
N LYS A 108 -18.45 39.36 28.20
CA LYS A 108 -18.30 40.62 27.45
C LYS A 108 -19.54 41.51 27.51
N GLU A 109 -20.71 40.94 27.78
CA GLU A 109 -21.99 41.66 27.91
C GLU A 109 -22.11 42.39 29.25
N ILE A 110 -21.25 42.09 30.23
CA ILE A 110 -21.22 42.77 31.53
C ILE A 110 -20.84 44.25 31.34
N THR A 111 -21.72 45.15 31.76
CA THR A 111 -21.52 46.62 31.68
C THR A 111 -20.51 47.13 32.72
N ASP A 112 -20.49 46.56 33.92
CA ASP A 112 -19.50 46.90 34.94
C ASP A 112 -18.10 46.47 34.48
N SER A 113 -17.24 47.46 34.22
CA SER A 113 -15.92 47.23 33.63
C SER A 113 -14.98 46.41 34.53
N ALA A 114 -15.06 46.58 35.85
CA ALA A 114 -14.22 45.87 36.80
C ALA A 114 -14.66 44.40 36.91
N LEU A 115 -15.98 44.17 37.01
CA LEU A 115 -16.57 42.85 37.04
C LEU A 115 -16.34 42.10 35.72
N LYS A 116 -16.53 42.76 34.58
CA LYS A 116 -16.21 42.21 33.25
C LYS A 116 -14.77 41.72 33.16
N LYS A 117 -13.82 42.57 33.57
CA LYS A 117 -12.39 42.23 33.55
C LYS A 117 -12.10 41.02 34.45
N SER A 118 -12.65 41.02 35.67
CA SER A 118 -12.50 39.92 36.63
C SER A 118 -13.05 38.60 36.09
N SER A 119 -14.27 38.60 35.54
CA SER A 119 -14.91 37.43 34.95
C SER A 119 -14.10 36.85 33.78
N LEU A 120 -13.60 37.70 32.88
CA LEU A 120 -12.73 37.27 31.78
C LEU A 120 -11.42 36.65 32.27
N GLN A 121 -10.84 37.19 33.35
CA GLN A 121 -9.61 36.67 33.93
C GLN A 121 -9.82 35.29 34.58
N ILE A 122 -10.93 35.09 35.30
CA ILE A 122 -11.30 33.78 35.88
C ILE A 122 -11.47 32.74 34.77
N LEU A 123 -12.19 33.08 33.70
CA LEU A 123 -12.38 32.20 32.54
C LEU A 123 -11.04 31.83 31.88
N ALA A 124 -10.15 32.80 31.68
CA ALA A 124 -8.84 32.58 31.07
C ALA A 124 -7.96 31.66 31.92
N LEU A 125 -7.93 31.86 33.24
CA LEU A 125 -7.17 31.01 34.17
C LEU A 125 -7.71 29.58 34.19
N SER A 126 -9.03 29.41 34.24
CA SER A 126 -9.67 28.09 34.20
C SER A 126 -9.37 27.37 32.87
N GLU A 127 -9.51 28.06 31.74
CA GLU A 127 -9.20 27.51 30.42
C GLU A 127 -7.72 27.11 30.30
N GLN A 128 -6.79 27.91 30.82
CA GLN A 128 -5.37 27.58 30.83
C GLN A 128 -5.09 26.32 31.65
N GLN A 129 -5.71 26.19 32.83
CA GLN A 129 -5.58 24.98 33.65
C GLN A 129 -6.15 23.76 32.94
N TYR A 130 -7.31 23.90 32.28
CA TYR A 130 -7.90 22.83 31.48
C TYR A 130 -6.95 22.39 30.36
N LYS A 131 -6.43 23.33 29.56
CA LYS A 131 -5.44 23.06 28.50
C LYS A 131 -4.21 22.34 29.03
N SER A 132 -3.74 22.70 30.22
CA SER A 132 -2.62 22.02 30.87
C SER A 132 -2.97 20.58 31.26
N LYS A 133 -4.17 20.34 31.78
CA LYS A 133 -4.65 18.99 32.17
C LYS A 133 -4.85 18.06 30.98
N THR A 134 -5.28 18.62 29.84
CA THR A 134 -5.58 17.83 28.63
C THR A 134 -4.42 17.78 27.63
N LYS A 135 -3.29 18.44 27.90
CA LYS A 135 -2.13 18.52 26.99
C LYS A 135 -1.68 17.16 26.47
N ALA A 136 -1.39 16.21 27.36
CA ALA A 136 -0.88 14.90 26.99
C ALA A 136 -1.89 14.08 26.15
N LEU A 137 -3.19 14.19 26.47
CA LEU A 137 -4.25 13.54 25.70
C LEU A 137 -4.38 14.17 24.31
N ASN A 138 -4.32 15.50 24.20
CA ASN A 138 -4.33 16.19 22.91
C ASN A 138 -3.13 15.80 22.03
N GLU A 139 -1.93 15.72 22.61
CA GLU A 139 -0.73 15.23 21.93
C GLU A 139 -0.90 13.79 21.45
N THR A 140 -1.52 12.93 22.26
CA THR A 140 -1.82 11.54 21.91
C THR A 140 -2.80 11.45 20.72
N VAL A 141 -3.89 12.24 20.74
CA VAL A 141 -4.85 12.30 19.63
C VAL A 141 -4.18 12.76 18.33
N LEU A 142 -3.31 13.76 18.40
CA LEU A 142 -2.53 14.22 17.25
C LEU A 142 -1.56 13.15 16.76
N SER A 143 -0.91 12.41 17.66
CA SER A 143 -0.03 11.29 17.29
C SER A 143 -0.79 10.18 16.58
N ILE A 144 -1.97 9.79 17.08
CA ILE A 144 -2.83 8.79 16.44
C ILE A 144 -3.21 9.23 15.03
N ALA A 145 -3.57 10.51 14.83
CA ALA A 145 -3.89 11.04 13.51
C ALA A 145 -2.69 10.95 12.54
N ARG A 146 -1.48 11.29 12.99
CA ARG A 146 -0.25 11.17 12.18
C ARG A 146 0.04 9.72 11.80
N HIS A 147 -0.10 8.79 12.75
CA HIS A 147 0.10 7.37 12.49
C HIS A 147 -0.96 6.81 11.53
N ASP A 148 -2.23 7.20 11.66
CA ASP A 148 -3.29 6.80 10.73
C ASP A 148 -2.99 7.24 9.29
N THR A 149 -2.57 8.49 9.08
CA THR A 149 -2.13 8.97 7.76
C THR A 149 -0.95 8.15 7.24
N SER A 150 0.05 7.90 8.07
CA SER A 150 1.22 7.10 7.70
C SER A 150 0.82 5.66 7.29
N ILE A 151 -0.01 5.00 8.09
CA ILE A 151 -0.54 3.65 7.82
C ILE A 151 -1.28 3.64 6.48
N GLN A 152 -2.13 4.62 6.20
CA GLN A 152 -2.88 4.69 4.94
C GLN A 152 -1.95 4.86 3.72
N ASN A 153 -0.94 5.72 3.84
CA ASN A 153 0.04 5.93 2.78
C ASN A 153 0.85 4.65 2.51
N TYR A 154 1.43 4.04 3.55
CA TYR A 154 2.23 2.83 3.39
C TYR A 154 1.40 1.63 2.97
N ASN A 155 0.16 1.47 3.43
CA ASN A 155 -0.74 0.42 2.95
C ASN A 155 -1.05 0.58 1.45
N THR A 156 -1.25 1.81 0.99
CA THR A 156 -1.44 2.10 -0.44
C THR A 156 -0.18 1.75 -1.25
N THR A 157 0.99 2.16 -0.77
CA THR A 157 2.28 1.81 -1.39
C THR A 157 2.50 0.30 -1.43
N LEU A 158 2.20 -0.41 -0.34
CA LEU A 158 2.30 -1.87 -0.25
C LEU A 158 1.38 -2.56 -1.26
N LYS A 159 0.12 -2.14 -1.35
CA LYS A 159 -0.82 -2.63 -2.36
C LYS A 159 -0.28 -2.46 -3.77
N ILE A 160 0.23 -1.28 -4.11
CA ILE A 160 0.81 -1.01 -5.44
C ILE A 160 2.02 -1.91 -5.69
N ALA A 161 2.99 -1.94 -4.78
CA ALA A 161 4.22 -2.70 -4.95
C ALA A 161 3.95 -4.22 -5.09
N ALA A 162 3.10 -4.76 -4.22
CA ALA A 162 2.77 -6.19 -4.23
C ALA A 162 2.01 -6.59 -5.51
N THR A 163 1.08 -5.76 -5.96
CA THR A 163 0.29 -6.05 -7.17
C THR A 163 1.07 -5.79 -8.47
N LEU A 164 1.98 -4.83 -8.48
CA LEU A 164 2.86 -4.57 -9.62
C LEU A 164 3.77 -5.77 -9.91
N ALA A 165 4.35 -6.38 -8.88
CA ALA A 165 5.18 -7.58 -9.06
C ALA A 165 4.40 -8.74 -9.71
N VAL A 166 3.12 -8.90 -9.35
CA VAL A 166 2.22 -9.90 -9.96
C VAL A 166 1.93 -9.54 -11.42
N LEU A 167 1.63 -8.27 -11.70
CA LEU A 167 1.34 -7.77 -13.03
C LEU A 167 2.54 -7.95 -13.97
N GLU A 168 3.74 -7.58 -13.53
CA GLU A 168 4.97 -7.73 -14.33
C GLU A 168 5.27 -9.20 -14.63
N LYS A 169 5.07 -10.09 -13.67
CA LYS A 169 5.19 -11.55 -13.90
C LYS A 169 4.18 -12.01 -14.95
N TYR A 170 2.93 -11.56 -14.87
CA TYR A 170 1.91 -11.86 -15.87
C TYR A 170 2.32 -11.35 -17.26
N GLN A 171 2.74 -10.09 -17.37
CA GLN A 171 3.16 -9.48 -18.62
C GLN A 171 4.32 -10.26 -19.25
N ASN A 172 5.39 -10.51 -18.49
CA ASN A 172 6.59 -11.20 -18.98
C ASN A 172 6.27 -12.64 -19.42
N SER A 173 5.40 -13.36 -18.71
CA SER A 173 5.00 -14.72 -19.06
C SER A 173 4.11 -14.83 -20.31
N ASN A 174 3.43 -13.74 -20.69
CA ASN A 174 2.50 -13.74 -21.82
C ASN A 174 3.03 -12.96 -23.04
N LEU A 175 3.98 -12.04 -22.88
CA LEU A 175 4.57 -11.28 -23.99
C LEU A 175 5.15 -12.20 -25.08
N SER A 176 5.78 -13.30 -24.70
CA SER A 176 6.31 -14.30 -25.63
C SER A 176 5.22 -14.99 -26.45
N LYS A 177 4.00 -15.14 -25.91
CA LYS A 177 2.87 -15.78 -26.60
C LYS A 177 2.29 -14.91 -27.72
N PHE A 178 2.52 -13.59 -27.68
CA PHE A 178 2.03 -12.65 -28.69
C PHE A 178 2.98 -12.50 -29.89
N GLN A 179 4.06 -13.28 -30.00
CA GLN A 179 4.86 -13.34 -31.23
C GLN A 179 4.01 -13.71 -32.46
N ASN A 180 2.96 -14.50 -32.27
CA ASN A 180 2.01 -14.87 -33.32
C ASN A 180 1.28 -13.65 -33.90
N VAL A 181 1.11 -12.56 -33.15
CA VAL A 181 0.48 -11.32 -33.63
C VAL A 181 1.36 -10.66 -34.70
N LYS A 182 2.68 -10.61 -34.48
CA LYS A 182 3.63 -10.10 -35.49
C LYS A 182 3.63 -10.94 -36.76
N ARG A 183 3.52 -12.27 -36.62
CA ARG A 183 3.42 -13.20 -37.76
C ARG A 183 2.11 -13.00 -38.52
N LEU A 184 1.01 -12.78 -37.81
CA LEU A 184 -0.30 -12.49 -38.39
C LEU A 184 -0.26 -11.18 -39.19
N ASP A 185 0.34 -10.13 -38.65
CA ASP A 185 0.53 -8.84 -39.35
C ASP A 185 1.31 -9.02 -40.66
N SER A 186 2.41 -9.77 -40.62
CA SER A 186 3.20 -10.07 -41.83
C SER A 186 2.39 -10.83 -42.88
N THR A 187 1.54 -11.77 -42.43
CA THR A 187 0.66 -12.54 -43.32
C THR A 187 -0.45 -11.65 -43.91
N ALA A 188 -1.03 -10.77 -43.10
CA ALA A 188 -2.04 -9.81 -43.55
C ALA A 188 -1.48 -8.86 -44.61
N ALA A 189 -0.28 -8.33 -44.40
CA ALA A 189 0.41 -7.47 -45.37
C ALA A 189 0.68 -8.19 -46.71
N ALA A 190 1.14 -9.44 -46.65
CA ALA A 190 1.38 -10.24 -47.85
C ALA A 190 0.08 -10.51 -48.65
N LEU A 191 -1.02 -10.80 -47.95
CA LEU A 191 -2.33 -11.01 -48.56
C LEU A 191 -2.88 -9.71 -49.17
N ASP A 192 -2.74 -8.57 -48.51
CA ASP A 192 -3.16 -7.26 -49.04
C ASP A 192 -2.42 -6.93 -50.35
N ALA A 193 -1.09 -7.05 -50.36
CA ALA A 193 -0.28 -6.80 -51.55
C ALA A 193 -0.66 -7.73 -52.73
N LYS A 194 -0.84 -9.02 -52.44
CA LYS A 194 -1.24 -10.01 -53.46
C LYS A 194 -2.63 -9.71 -54.03
N THR A 195 -3.57 -9.32 -53.16
CA THR A 195 -4.95 -9.00 -53.57
C THR A 195 -4.99 -7.75 -54.45
N LYS A 196 -4.25 -6.70 -54.08
CA LYS A 196 -4.12 -5.48 -54.90
C LYS A 196 -3.54 -5.77 -56.28
N ALA A 197 -2.41 -6.50 -56.34
CA ALA A 197 -1.77 -6.84 -57.60
C ALA A 197 -2.70 -7.65 -58.53
N MET A 198 -3.47 -8.59 -57.98
CA MET A 198 -4.46 -9.35 -58.74
C MET A 198 -5.59 -8.43 -59.26
N ALA A 199 -6.14 -7.58 -58.41
CA ALA A 199 -7.20 -6.65 -58.80
C ALA A 199 -6.76 -5.73 -59.95
N GLU A 200 -5.57 -5.13 -59.85
CA GLU A 200 -5.00 -4.29 -60.90
C GLU A 200 -4.76 -5.04 -62.22
N ALA A 201 -4.24 -6.26 -62.15
CA ALA A 201 -4.03 -7.10 -63.33
C ALA A 201 -5.34 -7.42 -64.05
N HIS A 202 -6.42 -7.69 -63.31
CA HIS A 202 -7.75 -7.92 -63.88
C HIS A 202 -8.35 -6.64 -64.48
N ILE A 203 -8.25 -5.49 -63.79
CA ILE A 203 -8.71 -4.20 -64.32
C ILE A 203 -7.98 -3.86 -65.63
N LYS A 204 -6.67 -4.11 -65.71
CA LYS A 204 -5.88 -3.85 -66.93
C LYS A 204 -6.31 -4.72 -68.11
N LYS A 205 -6.75 -5.96 -67.87
CA LYS A 205 -7.29 -6.85 -68.91
C LYS A 205 -8.62 -6.34 -69.49
N LEU A 206 -9.44 -5.64 -68.70
CA LEU A 206 -10.71 -5.08 -69.16
C LEU A 206 -10.56 -3.79 -69.98
N LYS A 207 -9.39 -3.15 -69.94
CA LYS A 207 -9.09 -1.90 -70.65
C LYS A 207 -8.34 -2.12 -71.97
N LYS A 208 -8.14 -3.36 -72.38
CA LYS A 208 -7.57 -3.77 -73.68
C LYS A 208 -8.67 -4.34 -74.55
#